data_AF-A0A260ZET6-F1
#
_entry.id   AF-A0A260ZET6-F1
#
_cell.length_a   1.000
_cell.length_b   1.000
_cell.length_c   1.000
_cell.angle_alpha   90.00
_cell.angle_beta   90.00
_cell.angle_gamma   90.00
#
_symmetry.space_group_name_H-M   'P 1'
#
loop_
_entity.id
_entity.type
_entity.pdbx_description
1 polymer ?
#
loop_
_entity_poly.entity_id
_entity_poly.type
_entity_poly.pdbx_seq_one_letter_code
_entity_poly.pdbx_strand_id
1 'polypeptide(L)'
;MTVVTIESGFPDVRQISSFVFFHKTRYMIMVLSLLCMTVGQMNSLTFNFTVICMQDVVTDFHQNNRTDLHWMENPSQKSFIFSGVAIGAVIGLIPLVPMLDHIGLRITFTIFGLISAASSLLFPLAVSIGFYAVFIVRILQGIGTSILYTVVAYIPGIWAPKNEMGTFLAVLSCVISFACLFLEFFASQSMDGDPFITSLEP
;
A
#
# COMPACT_ATOMS: atom_id res chain seq x y z
N MET A 1 -23.48 -29.54 -13.49
CA MET A 1 -23.21 -28.11 -13.30
C MET A 1 -23.49 -27.79 -11.83
N THR A 2 -22.54 -28.12 -10.96
CA THR A 2 -22.64 -27.91 -9.52
C THR A 2 -22.35 -26.45 -9.23
N VAL A 3 -23.39 -25.72 -8.81
CA VAL A 3 -23.26 -24.37 -8.27
C VAL A 3 -22.45 -24.51 -6.98
N VAL A 4 -21.18 -24.08 -7.02
CA VAL A 4 -20.36 -23.91 -5.83
C VAL A 4 -20.93 -22.70 -5.09
N THR A 5 -21.88 -22.95 -4.19
CA THR A 5 -22.22 -22.00 -3.15
C THR A 5 -20.99 -21.88 -2.26
N ILE A 6 -20.22 -20.81 -2.44
CA ILE A 6 -19.24 -20.38 -1.45
C ILE A 6 -20.07 -19.99 -0.23
N GLU A 7 -20.28 -20.94 0.68
CA GLU A 7 -20.72 -20.65 2.02
C GLU A 7 -19.56 -19.86 2.63
N SER A 8 -19.62 -18.53 2.49
CA SER A 8 -18.72 -17.62 3.16
C SER A 8 -19.06 -17.70 4.65
N GLY A 9 -18.47 -18.69 5.32
CA GLY A 9 -18.48 -18.86 6.77
C GLY A 9 -17.71 -17.73 7.44
N PHE A 10 -18.18 -16.50 7.27
CA PHE A 10 -17.80 -15.39 8.14
C PHE A 10 -18.56 -15.61 9.45
N PRO A 11 -17.86 -15.80 10.59
CA PRO A 11 -18.52 -15.95 11.87
C PRO A 11 -19.36 -14.69 12.17
N ASP A 12 -20.63 -14.92 12.53
CA ASP A 12 -21.69 -13.92 12.72
C ASP A 12 -21.53 -13.15 14.04
N VAL A 13 -20.30 -12.74 14.39
CA VAL A 13 -20.03 -11.97 15.61
C VAL A 13 -20.08 -10.49 15.29
N ARG A 14 -21.29 -9.95 15.26
CA ARG A 14 -21.55 -8.51 15.15
C ARG A 14 -21.11 -7.79 16.44
N GLN A 15 -19.83 -7.46 16.57
CA GLN A 15 -19.32 -6.56 17.61
C GLN A 15 -19.82 -5.13 17.36
N ILE A 16 -20.93 -4.76 18.00
CA ILE A 16 -21.51 -3.42 17.92
C ILE A 16 -20.67 -2.50 18.83
N SER A 17 -19.75 -1.72 18.27
CA SER A 17 -19.07 -0.67 19.04
C SER A 17 -20.10 0.40 19.44
N SER A 18 -20.16 0.78 20.73
CA SER A 18 -21.17 1.68 21.31
C SER A 18 -21.07 3.15 20.88
N PHE A 19 -20.35 3.46 19.81
CA PHE A 19 -20.24 4.83 19.28
C PHE A 19 -21.40 5.09 18.32
N VAL A 20 -22.57 5.38 18.88
CA VAL A 20 -23.77 5.76 18.13
C VAL A 20 -23.71 7.24 17.82
N PHE A 21 -23.11 7.60 16.69
CA PHE A 21 -23.26 8.93 16.10
C PHE A 21 -24.32 8.86 14.98
N PHE A 22 -25.56 9.21 15.34
CA PHE A 22 -26.55 9.75 14.41
C PHE A 22 -26.86 8.91 13.14
N HIS A 23 -27.11 7.61 13.27
CA HIS A 23 -27.60 6.71 12.19
C HIS A 23 -26.76 6.65 10.88
N LYS A 24 -25.64 7.40 10.77
CA LYS A 24 -24.74 7.53 9.62
C LYS A 24 -23.30 7.04 9.88
N THR A 25 -23.02 6.51 11.06
CA THR A 25 -21.69 5.96 11.42
C THR A 25 -21.15 4.94 10.42
N ARG A 26 -22.01 4.16 9.77
CA ARG A 26 -21.63 3.18 8.74
C ARG A 26 -20.95 3.82 7.53
N TYR A 27 -21.46 4.97 7.07
CA TYR A 27 -20.90 5.72 5.95
C TYR A 27 -19.58 6.41 6.34
N MET A 28 -19.49 6.95 7.56
CA MET A 28 -18.26 7.58 8.06
C MET A 28 -17.10 6.58 8.13
N ILE A 29 -17.34 5.35 8.60
CA ILE A 29 -16.32 4.31 8.68
C ILE A 29 -15.91 3.84 7.28
N MET A 30 -16.87 3.65 6.36
CA MET A 30 -16.58 3.35 4.95
C MET A 30 -15.68 4.41 4.31
N VAL A 31 -16.04 5.70 4.44
CA VAL A 31 -15.27 6.81 3.87
C VAL A 31 -13.87 6.90 4.50
N LEU A 32 -13.75 6.74 5.82
CA LEU A 32 -12.45 6.78 6.49
C LEU A 32 -11.55 5.61 6.07
N SER A 33 -12.08 4.39 6.00
CA SER A 33 -11.34 3.21 5.54
C SER A 33 -10.94 3.35 4.07
N LEU A 34 -11.83 3.90 3.24
CA LEU A 34 -11.56 4.25 1.85
C LEU A 34 -10.38 5.21 1.72
N LEU A 35 -10.41 6.34 2.43
CA LEU A 35 -9.33 7.32 2.40
C LEU A 35 -8.00 6.70 2.84
N CYS A 36 -7.99 5.89 3.90
CA CYS A 36 -6.78 5.27 4.37
C CYS A 36 -6.25 4.19 3.41
N MET A 37 -7.12 3.44 2.74
CA MET A 37 -6.70 2.55 1.64
C MET A 37 -6.04 3.31 0.50
N THR A 38 -6.62 4.43 0.08
CA THR A 38 -6.03 5.30 -0.96
C THR A 38 -4.64 5.74 -0.55
N VAL A 39 -4.48 6.30 0.65
CA VAL A 39 -3.19 6.78 1.16
C VAL A 39 -2.15 5.65 1.22
N GLY A 40 -2.55 4.46 1.68
CA GLY A 40 -1.65 3.32 1.74
C GLY A 40 -1.20 2.82 0.36
N GLN A 41 -2.09 2.82 -0.63
CA GLN A 41 -1.74 2.46 -2.01
C GLN A 41 -0.86 3.55 -2.66
N MET A 42 -1.19 4.83 -2.45
CA MET A 42 -0.38 5.95 -2.92
C MET A 42 1.04 5.85 -2.38
N ASN A 43 1.21 5.56 -1.09
CA ASN A 43 2.52 5.42 -0.47
C ASN A 43 3.41 4.34 -1.14
N SER A 44 2.84 3.18 -1.46
CA SER A 44 3.55 2.11 -2.17
C SER A 44 4.00 2.51 -3.57
N LEU A 45 3.14 3.24 -4.30
CA LEU A 45 3.39 3.74 -5.64
C LEU A 45 4.41 4.90 -5.64
N THR A 46 4.30 5.84 -4.70
CA THR A 46 5.21 6.99 -4.54
C THR A 46 6.64 6.51 -4.40
N PHE A 47 6.90 5.46 -3.60
CA PHE A 47 8.25 4.92 -3.49
C PHE A 47 8.81 4.45 -4.84
N ASN A 48 8.00 3.78 -5.68
CA ASN A 48 8.49 3.30 -6.97
C ASN A 48 8.98 4.46 -7.83
N PHE A 49 8.25 5.57 -7.77
CA PHE A 49 8.65 6.82 -8.39
C PHE A 49 9.90 7.42 -7.73
N THR A 50 9.95 7.50 -6.39
CA THR A 50 11.13 8.01 -5.67
C THR A 50 12.41 7.27 -6.02
N VAL A 51 12.37 5.94 -6.19
CA VAL A 51 13.55 5.14 -6.63
C VAL A 51 14.03 5.55 -8.02
N ILE A 52 13.09 5.93 -8.90
CA ILE A 52 13.39 6.37 -10.26
C ILE A 52 13.81 7.84 -10.28
N CYS A 53 13.62 8.62 -9.22
CA CYS A 53 14.00 10.04 -9.16
C CYS A 53 15.24 10.34 -8.32
N MET A 54 15.75 9.36 -7.55
CA MET A 54 16.92 9.55 -6.68
C MET A 54 18.27 9.19 -7.35
N GLN A 55 18.47 9.63 -8.60
CA GLN A 55 19.72 9.44 -9.36
C GLN A 55 20.88 10.27 -8.79
N ASP A 56 20.58 11.29 -8.02
CA ASP A 56 21.53 12.11 -7.28
C ASP A 56 22.38 11.25 -6.32
N VAL A 57 21.77 10.29 -5.62
CA VAL A 57 22.45 9.35 -4.72
C VAL A 57 23.48 8.48 -5.47
N VAL A 58 23.15 8.05 -6.68
CA VAL A 58 24.08 7.30 -7.55
C VAL A 58 25.23 8.19 -7.99
N THR A 59 24.93 9.44 -8.33
CA THR A 59 25.93 10.41 -8.79
C THR A 59 26.93 10.75 -7.68
N ASP A 60 26.46 10.97 -6.45
CA ASP A 60 27.30 11.23 -5.27
C ASP A 60 28.19 10.02 -4.91
N PHE A 61 27.67 8.81 -5.09
CA PHE A 61 28.46 7.59 -4.90
C PHE A 61 29.66 7.51 -5.88
N HIS A 62 29.44 7.84 -7.16
CA HIS A 62 30.50 7.90 -8.17
C HIS A 62 31.45 9.08 -7.98
N GLN A 63 30.99 10.20 -7.43
CA GLN A 63 31.84 11.34 -7.07
C GLN A 63 32.89 10.98 -6.01
N ASN A 64 32.59 10.04 -5.11
CA ASN A 64 33.55 9.48 -4.16
C ASN A 64 34.54 8.46 -4.79
N ASN A 65 34.67 8.46 -6.13
CA ASN A 65 35.68 7.72 -6.89
C ASN A 65 35.62 6.19 -6.66
N ARG A 66 34.43 5.67 -6.35
CA ARG A 66 34.16 4.24 -6.30
C ARG A 66 33.76 3.78 -7.69
N THR A 67 34.52 2.86 -8.26
CA THR A 67 34.20 2.22 -9.55
C THR A 67 33.21 1.06 -9.40
N ASP A 68 32.77 0.78 -8.16
CA ASP A 68 31.81 -0.27 -7.87
C ASP A 68 30.43 0.11 -8.38
N LEU A 69 29.71 -0.88 -8.90
CA LEU A 69 28.37 -0.70 -9.45
C LEU A 69 27.37 -0.44 -8.32
N HIS A 70 26.69 0.72 -8.33
CA HIS A 70 25.71 1.03 -7.30
C HIS A 70 24.48 0.12 -7.44
N TRP A 71 23.80 -0.19 -6.34
CA TRP A 71 22.66 -1.10 -6.36
C TRP A 71 21.46 -0.56 -7.15
N MET A 72 21.40 0.76 -7.36
CA MET A 72 20.44 1.42 -8.24
C MET A 72 20.89 1.48 -9.72
N GLU A 73 22.02 0.89 -10.11
CA GLU A 73 22.39 0.78 -11.52
C GLU A 73 22.10 -0.64 -12.04
N ASN A 74 22.12 -1.63 -11.15
CA ASN A 74 21.83 -3.00 -11.51
C ASN A 74 20.31 -3.25 -11.70
N PRO A 75 19.85 -3.61 -12.92
CA PRO A 75 18.42 -3.80 -13.20
C PRO A 75 17.81 -4.98 -12.42
N SER A 76 18.62 -5.99 -12.08
CA SER A 76 18.16 -7.14 -11.30
C SER A 76 17.81 -6.73 -9.87
N GLN A 77 18.65 -5.90 -9.25
CA GLN A 77 18.41 -5.42 -7.88
C GLN A 77 17.22 -4.47 -7.79
N LYS A 78 17.04 -3.58 -8.78
CA LYS A 78 15.81 -2.76 -8.89
C LYS A 78 14.55 -3.60 -8.92
N SER A 79 14.54 -4.64 -9.77
CA SER A 79 13.39 -5.54 -9.91
C SER A 79 13.05 -6.25 -8.59
N PHE A 80 14.06 -6.63 -7.81
CA PHE A 80 13.86 -7.21 -6.47
C PHE A 80 13.25 -6.22 -5.47
N ILE A 81 13.70 -4.95 -5.46
CA ILE A 81 13.12 -3.92 -4.56
C ILE A 81 11.64 -3.67 -4.89
N PHE A 82 11.29 -3.64 -6.18
CA PHE A 82 9.90 -3.46 -6.61
C PHE A 82 9.00 -4.65 -6.25
N SER A 83 9.52 -5.88 -6.34
CA SER A 83 8.77 -7.08 -5.94
C SER A 83 8.68 -7.28 -4.42
N GLY A 84 9.54 -6.62 -3.64
CA GLY A 84 9.58 -6.74 -2.18
C GLY A 84 8.24 -6.45 -1.48
N VAL A 85 7.44 -5.51 -2.02
CA VAL A 85 6.09 -5.21 -1.50
C VAL A 85 5.15 -6.41 -1.65
N ALA A 86 5.19 -7.09 -2.78
CA ALA A 86 4.34 -8.26 -3.03
C ALA A 86 4.71 -9.41 -2.08
N ILE A 87 6.01 -9.64 -1.87
CA ILE A 87 6.51 -10.65 -0.92
C ILE A 87 6.04 -10.30 0.50
N GLY A 88 6.21 -9.03 0.91
CA GLY A 88 5.74 -8.54 2.21
C GLY A 88 4.22 -8.68 2.40
N ALA A 89 3.43 -8.42 1.35
CA ALA A 89 1.98 -8.56 1.41
C ALA A 89 1.55 -10.02 1.64
N VAL A 90 2.20 -10.98 0.96
CA VAL A 90 1.94 -12.42 1.15
C VAL A 90 2.29 -12.85 2.57
N ILE A 91 3.45 -12.44 3.08
CA ILE A 91 3.86 -12.73 4.46
C ILE A 91 2.88 -12.08 5.44
N GLY A 92 2.47 -10.85 5.19
CA GLY A 92 1.57 -10.06 6.02
C GLY A 92 0.15 -10.61 6.10
N LEU A 93 -0.28 -11.46 5.16
CA LEU A 93 -1.59 -12.13 5.22
C LEU A 93 -1.64 -13.20 6.32
N ILE A 94 -0.53 -13.88 6.60
CA ILE A 94 -0.44 -14.95 7.61
C ILE A 94 -0.80 -14.45 9.02
N PRO A 95 -0.19 -13.36 9.55
CA PRO A 95 -0.55 -12.82 10.85
C PRO A 95 -1.86 -12.01 10.83
N LEU A 96 -2.28 -11.53 9.66
CA LEU A 96 -3.46 -10.69 9.53
C LEU A 96 -4.75 -11.42 9.90
N VAL A 97 -4.95 -12.63 9.40
CA VAL A 97 -6.17 -13.43 9.66
C VAL A 97 -6.41 -13.65 11.16
N PRO A 98 -5.49 -14.22 11.95
CA PRO A 98 -5.71 -14.43 13.38
C PRO A 98 -5.83 -13.10 14.15
N MET A 99 -5.16 -12.03 13.73
CA MET A 99 -5.35 -10.73 14.37
C MET A 99 -6.75 -10.15 14.13
N LEU A 100 -7.28 -10.29 12.92
CA LEU A 100 -8.65 -9.85 12.61
C LEU A 100 -9.67 -10.58 13.48
N ASP A 101 -9.48 -11.87 13.74
CA ASP A 101 -10.39 -12.67 14.57
C ASP A 101 -10.28 -12.34 16.06
N HIS A 102 -9.08 -12.11 16.59
CA HIS A 102 -8.88 -11.90 18.03
C HIS A 102 -9.09 -10.46 18.52
N ILE A 103 -8.55 -9.46 17.81
CA ILE A 103 -8.54 -8.05 18.26
C ILE A 103 -9.46 -7.15 17.41
N GLY A 104 -10.03 -7.69 16.33
CA GLY A 104 -10.98 -7.01 15.46
C GLY A 104 -10.36 -6.06 14.44
N LEU A 105 -11.14 -5.73 13.40
CA LEU A 105 -10.69 -4.94 12.25
C LEU A 105 -10.05 -3.59 12.59
N ARG A 106 -10.61 -2.86 13.56
CA ARG A 106 -10.20 -1.47 13.84
C ARG A 106 -8.78 -1.37 14.36
N ILE A 107 -8.43 -2.22 15.32
CA ILE A 107 -7.10 -2.22 15.95
C ILE A 107 -6.08 -2.78 14.96
N THR A 108 -6.40 -3.88 14.31
CA THR A 108 -5.52 -4.48 13.28
C THR A 108 -5.22 -3.47 12.16
N PHE A 109 -6.23 -2.74 11.68
CA PHE A 109 -6.04 -1.70 10.67
C PHE A 109 -5.08 -0.60 11.12
N THR A 110 -5.18 -0.17 12.37
CA THR A 110 -4.31 0.86 12.93
C THR A 110 -2.87 0.37 13.08
N ILE A 111 -2.67 -0.86 13.57
CA ILE A 111 -1.32 -1.45 13.75
C ILE A 111 -0.62 -1.58 12.39
N PHE A 112 -1.29 -2.17 11.40
CA PHE A 112 -0.73 -2.35 10.06
C PHE A 112 -0.50 -1.02 9.34
N GLY A 113 -1.41 -0.05 9.51
CA GLY A 113 -1.25 1.31 9.02
C GLY A 113 -0.03 2.02 9.63
N LEU A 114 0.21 1.86 10.94
CA LEU A 114 1.39 2.41 11.62
C LEU A 114 2.69 1.76 11.13
N ILE A 115 2.70 0.44 10.91
CA ILE A 115 3.85 -0.26 10.33
C ILE A 115 4.17 0.29 8.93
N SER A 116 3.13 0.53 8.12
CA SER A 116 3.29 1.14 6.80
C SER A 116 3.87 2.56 6.91
N ALA A 117 3.31 3.41 7.77
CA ALA A 117 3.81 4.77 7.97
C ALA A 117 5.26 4.81 8.48
N ALA A 118 5.60 3.95 9.45
CA ALA A 118 6.95 3.84 9.99
C ALA A 118 7.95 3.39 8.92
N SER A 119 7.56 2.43 8.06
CA SER A 119 8.41 1.97 6.96
C SER A 119 8.74 3.11 6.00
N SER A 120 7.78 3.98 5.69
CA SER A 120 8.00 5.12 4.79
C SER A 120 8.87 6.20 5.39
N LEU A 121 8.75 6.45 6.70
CA LEU A 121 9.66 7.36 7.41
C LEU A 121 11.09 6.81 7.47
N LEU A 122 11.25 5.49 7.59
CA LEU A 122 12.54 4.82 7.61
C LEU A 122 13.19 4.70 6.23
N PHE A 123 12.42 4.87 5.14
CA PHE A 123 12.93 4.72 3.78
C PHE A 123 14.13 5.65 3.45
N PRO A 124 14.06 6.99 3.63
CA PRO A 124 15.21 7.86 3.33
C PRO A 124 16.44 7.50 4.16
N LEU A 125 16.25 7.06 5.42
CA LEU A 125 17.35 6.58 6.25
C LEU A 125 17.95 5.27 5.71
N ALA A 126 17.11 4.34 5.28
CA ALA A 126 17.53 3.07 4.71
C ALA A 126 18.35 3.23 3.42
N VAL A 127 18.04 4.24 2.59
CA VAL A 127 18.80 4.55 1.37
C VAL A 127 20.26 4.84 1.68
N SER A 128 20.55 5.51 2.80
CA SER A 128 21.94 5.82 3.21
C SER A 128 22.73 4.60 3.70
N ILE A 129 22.05 3.54 4.16
CA ILE A 129 22.68 2.32 4.70
C ILE A 129 22.99 1.33 3.56
N GLY A 130 22.09 1.22 2.57
CA GLY A 130 22.28 0.43 1.36
C GLY A 130 21.14 -0.53 1.03
N PHE A 131 21.39 -1.40 0.04
CA PHE A 131 20.39 -2.26 -0.60
C PHE A 131 19.54 -3.10 0.38
N TYR A 132 20.18 -3.83 1.30
CA TYR A 132 19.48 -4.75 2.20
C TYR A 132 18.52 -4.02 3.14
N ALA A 133 18.88 -2.83 3.62
CA ALA A 133 18.02 -2.02 4.49
C ALA A 133 16.77 -1.58 3.72
N VAL A 134 16.95 -1.08 2.49
CA VAL A 134 15.84 -0.68 1.60
C VAL A 134 14.92 -1.86 1.30
N PHE A 135 15.48 -3.05 1.05
CA PHE A 135 14.72 -4.26 0.79
C PHE A 135 13.89 -4.70 2.01
N ILE A 136 14.45 -4.66 3.22
CA ILE A 136 13.72 -4.98 4.46
C ILE A 136 12.58 -3.99 4.70
N VAL A 137 12.85 -2.69 4.54
CA VAL A 137 11.83 -1.64 4.67
C VAL A 137 10.69 -1.86 3.67
N ARG A 138 11.00 -2.32 2.45
CA ARG A 138 9.98 -2.67 1.46
C ARG A 138 9.11 -3.85 1.86
N ILE A 139 9.70 -4.87 2.46
CA ILE A 139 8.92 -6.01 2.99
C ILE A 139 8.02 -5.54 4.13
N LEU A 140 8.53 -4.71 5.05
CA LEU A 140 7.74 -4.15 6.16
C LEU A 140 6.59 -3.27 5.66
N GLN A 141 6.83 -2.45 4.65
CA GLN A 141 5.80 -1.67 3.94
C GLN A 141 4.73 -2.61 3.36
N GLY A 142 5.15 -3.67 2.66
CA GLY A 142 4.27 -4.69 2.08
C GLY A 142 3.40 -5.36 3.12
N ILE A 143 3.97 -5.75 4.26
CA ILE A 143 3.24 -6.28 5.41
C ILE A 143 2.20 -5.27 5.88
N GLY A 144 2.55 -4.01 6.08
CA GLY A 144 1.61 -2.96 6.50
C GLY A 144 0.47 -2.73 5.51
N THR A 145 0.71 -2.90 4.20
CA THR A 145 -0.32 -2.73 3.17
C THR A 145 -1.20 -3.96 2.92
N SER A 146 -0.85 -5.14 3.45
CA SER A 146 -1.61 -6.39 3.24
C SER A 146 -3.07 -6.25 3.69
N ILE A 147 -3.28 -5.53 4.81
CA ILE A 147 -4.60 -5.32 5.38
C ILE A 147 -5.55 -4.58 4.44
N LEU A 148 -5.03 -3.71 3.57
CA LEU A 148 -5.86 -2.93 2.65
C LEU A 148 -6.62 -3.85 1.70
N TYR A 149 -5.96 -4.90 1.20
CA TYR A 149 -6.58 -5.88 0.31
C TYR A 149 -7.66 -6.70 1.02
N THR A 150 -7.43 -7.08 2.27
CA THR A 150 -8.41 -7.84 3.06
C THR A 150 -9.61 -7.01 3.48
N VAL A 151 -9.40 -5.74 3.86
CA VAL A 151 -10.47 -4.86 4.33
C VAL A 151 -11.47 -4.55 3.21
N VAL A 152 -11.02 -4.47 1.94
CA VAL A 152 -11.92 -4.32 0.77
C VAL A 152 -12.95 -5.45 0.69
N ALA A 153 -12.54 -6.68 0.98
CA ALA A 153 -13.45 -7.83 0.98
C ALA A 153 -14.26 -7.93 2.29
N TYR A 154 -13.67 -7.56 3.42
CA TYR A 154 -14.24 -7.73 4.75
C TYR A 154 -15.35 -6.70 5.08
N ILE A 155 -15.17 -5.43 4.72
CA ILE A 155 -16.12 -4.36 5.05
C ILE A 155 -17.51 -4.61 4.45
N PRO A 156 -17.66 -4.93 3.15
CA PRO A 156 -18.97 -5.20 2.57
C PRO A 156 -19.66 -6.42 3.20
N GLY A 157 -18.92 -7.45 3.60
CA GLY A 157 -19.47 -8.66 4.22
C GLY A 157 -20.17 -8.40 5.56
N ILE A 158 -19.74 -7.38 6.31
CA ILE A 158 -20.29 -7.07 7.65
C ILE A 158 -21.32 -5.94 7.60
N TRP A 159 -21.12 -4.98 6.70
CA TRP A 159 -21.88 -3.72 6.72
C TRP A 159 -22.86 -3.56 5.55
N ALA A 160 -22.66 -4.24 4.42
CA ALA A 160 -23.58 -4.15 3.28
C ALA A 160 -24.79 -5.08 3.48
N PRO A 161 -26.02 -4.61 3.17
CA PRO A 161 -27.15 -5.52 2.99
C PRO A 161 -26.83 -6.50 1.85
N LYS A 162 -27.23 -7.78 2.00
CA LYS A 162 -26.95 -8.84 1.01
C LYS A 162 -27.36 -8.48 -0.43
N ASN A 163 -28.34 -7.58 -0.59
CA ASN A 163 -28.84 -7.10 -1.89
C ASN A 163 -27.92 -6.08 -2.59
N GLU A 164 -27.05 -5.37 -1.85
CA GLU A 164 -26.23 -4.25 -2.36
C GLU A 164 -24.72 -4.50 -2.22
N MET A 165 -24.30 -5.71 -1.85
CA MET A 165 -22.89 -6.02 -1.59
C MET A 165 -21.99 -5.78 -2.84
N GLY A 166 -22.52 -6.05 -4.04
CA GLY A 166 -21.80 -5.82 -5.30
C GLY A 166 -21.55 -4.35 -5.61
N THR A 167 -22.52 -3.48 -5.34
CA THR A 167 -22.40 -2.02 -5.50
C THR A 167 -21.36 -1.45 -4.53
N PHE A 168 -21.32 -1.94 -3.29
CA PHE A 168 -20.28 -1.57 -2.33
C PHE A 168 -18.87 -1.99 -2.79
N LEU A 169 -18.71 -3.24 -3.25
CA LEU A 169 -17.42 -3.72 -3.77
C LEU A 169 -16.96 -2.94 -5.01
N ALA A 170 -17.88 -2.59 -5.91
CA ALA A 170 -17.56 -1.80 -7.11
C ALA A 170 -17.11 -0.37 -6.79
N VAL A 171 -17.72 0.26 -5.78
CA VAL A 171 -17.28 1.59 -5.30
C VAL A 171 -15.89 1.51 -4.67
N LEU A 172 -15.61 0.46 -3.88
CA LEU A 172 -14.31 0.25 -3.26
C LEU A 172 -13.19 -0.02 -4.30
N SER A 173 -13.48 -0.76 -5.38
CA SER A 173 -12.48 -1.05 -6.41
C SER A 173 -12.11 0.17 -7.25
N CYS A 174 -13.07 1.05 -7.55
CA CYS A 174 -12.83 2.30 -8.29
C CYS A 174 -11.80 3.21 -7.60
N VAL A 175 -11.65 3.12 -6.28
CA VAL A 175 -10.71 3.94 -5.51
C VAL A 175 -9.26 3.57 -5.79
N ILE A 176 -8.96 2.31 -6.05
CA ILE A 176 -7.60 1.86 -6.40
C ILE A 176 -7.17 2.49 -7.73
N SER A 177 -8.09 2.54 -8.70
CA SER A 177 -7.86 3.21 -9.98
C SER A 177 -7.69 4.71 -9.82
N PHE A 178 -8.48 5.34 -8.93
CA PHE A 178 -8.39 6.78 -8.67
C PHE A 178 -7.07 7.18 -7.99
N ALA A 179 -6.58 6.37 -7.06
CA ALA A 179 -5.27 6.56 -6.43
C ALA A 179 -4.13 6.52 -7.45
N CYS A 180 -4.22 5.61 -8.43
CA CYS A 180 -3.24 5.47 -9.50
C CYS A 180 -3.21 6.73 -10.39
N LEU A 181 -4.38 7.21 -10.83
CA LEU A 181 -4.51 8.41 -11.65
C LEU A 181 -3.96 9.66 -10.97
N PHE A 182 -4.26 9.83 -9.67
CA PHE A 182 -3.81 11.01 -8.93
C PHE A 182 -2.29 11.04 -8.75
N LEU A 183 -1.67 9.86 -8.65
CA LEU A 183 -0.24 9.73 -8.48
C LEU A 183 0.50 9.89 -9.80
N GLU A 184 -0.04 9.38 -10.91
CA GLU A 184 0.47 9.66 -12.26
C GLU A 184 0.46 11.16 -12.58
N PHE A 185 -0.62 11.87 -12.21
CA PHE A 185 -0.70 13.32 -12.36
C PHE A 185 0.34 14.09 -11.52
N PHE A 186 0.64 13.61 -10.29
CA PHE A 186 1.71 14.20 -9.49
C PHE A 186 3.10 13.85 -10.05
N ALA A 187 3.28 12.63 -10.54
CA ALA A 187 4.51 12.17 -11.15
C ALA A 187 4.85 12.96 -12.43
N SER A 188 3.86 13.25 -13.27
CA SER A 188 4.06 14.08 -14.47
C SER A 188 4.57 15.48 -14.09
N GLN A 189 3.97 16.10 -13.07
CA GLN A 189 4.39 17.43 -12.59
C GLN A 189 5.81 17.44 -12.01
N SER A 190 6.26 16.36 -11.38
CA SER A 190 7.64 16.25 -10.90
C SER A 190 8.66 16.01 -12.00
N MET A 191 8.30 15.34 -13.10
CA MET A 191 9.18 15.15 -14.25
C MET A 191 9.33 16.44 -15.09
N ASP A 192 8.31 17.30 -15.10
CA ASP A 192 8.35 18.62 -15.75
C ASP A 192 9.33 19.61 -15.05
N GLY A 193 9.83 19.27 -13.86
CA GLY A 193 10.79 20.08 -13.09
C GLY A 193 12.26 19.79 -13.38
N ASP A 194 12.60 18.72 -14.12
CA ASP A 194 13.99 18.34 -14.39
C ASP A 194 14.50 18.92 -15.72
N PRO A 195 15.47 19.87 -15.70
CA PRO A 195 16.03 20.47 -16.93
C PRO A 195 16.83 19.48 -17.79
N PHE A 196 17.01 18.24 -17.34
CA PHE A 196 17.74 17.20 -18.06
C PHE A 196 16.88 16.48 -19.11
N ILE A 197 15.54 16.47 -18.96
CA ILE A 197 14.64 15.81 -19.91
C ILE A 197 14.28 16.73 -21.10
N THR A 198 14.29 18.05 -20.92
CA THR A 198 14.08 19.02 -22.01
C THR A 198 15.19 19.01 -23.07
N SER A 199 16.30 18.30 -22.82
CA SER A 199 17.43 18.16 -23.74
C SER A 199 17.36 16.87 -24.60
N LEU A 200 16.35 16.02 -24.39
CA LEU A 200 16.20 14.71 -25.04
C LEU A 200 14.91 14.57 -25.87
N GLU A 201 14.09 15.62 -25.96
CA GLU A 201 13.10 15.76 -27.03
C GLU A 201 13.79 16.43 -28.24
N PRO A 202 13.89 15.75 -29.39
CA PRO A 202 14.27 16.38 -30.66
C PRO A 202 13.16 17.29 -31.22
#